data_AF-A0A8D2IC96-F1
#
_entry.id   AF-A0A8D2IC96-F1
#
_cell.length_a   1.000
_cell.length_b   1.000
_cell.length_c   1.000
_cell.angle_alpha   90.00
_cell.angle_beta   90.00
_cell.angle_gamma   90.00
#
_symmetry.space_group_name_H-M   'P 1'
#
loop_
_entity.id
_entity.type
_entity.pdbx_description
1 polymer ?
#
loop_
_entity_poly.entity_id
_entity_poly.type
_entity_poly.pdbx_seq_one_letter_code
_entity_poly.pdbx_strand_id
1 'polypeptide(L)'
;MPKRGCPFADAAPLQLKVRVGRKELSHGVCAERYSREIFEKTKQLLFHGAQACRNYVWGEGCALVHLPESPKPGPTGVPRAVRGQMLIGPDGRLIRSRAQAPEADLSGATAIACSSCVRAADGKVVCSQCERALCGQCVRTCWGCGAVACALCGLVDCSGVWEKALCTSCAMFEA
;
A
#
# COMPACT_ATOMS: atom_id res chain seq x y z
N MET A 1 -45.37 61.20 23.60
CA MET A 1 -45.59 59.77 23.89
C MET A 1 -44.26 59.05 23.89
N PRO A 2 -43.88 58.27 24.92
CA PRO A 2 -42.64 57.51 24.90
C PRO A 2 -42.72 56.44 23.80
N LYS A 3 -41.67 56.30 22.98
CA LYS A 3 -41.59 55.20 22.02
C LYS A 3 -41.56 53.88 22.79
N ARG A 4 -42.38 52.90 22.38
CA ARG A 4 -42.40 51.57 23.01
C ARG A 4 -41.01 50.93 22.84
N GLY A 5 -40.48 50.35 23.91
CA GLY A 5 -39.19 49.65 23.88
C GLY A 5 -39.20 48.49 22.88
N CYS A 6 -38.06 48.23 22.24
CA CYS A 6 -37.92 47.11 21.30
C CYS A 6 -38.06 45.77 22.05
N PRO A 7 -39.07 44.94 21.74
CA PRO A 7 -39.34 43.69 22.47
C PRO A 7 -38.26 42.61 22.24
N PHE A 8 -37.32 42.85 21.34
CA PHE A 8 -36.26 41.91 20.97
C PHE A 8 -34.88 42.31 21.50
N ALA A 9 -34.77 43.42 22.24
CA ALA A 9 -33.48 43.97 22.67
C ALA A 9 -32.68 43.01 23.56
N ASP A 10 -33.35 42.24 24.42
CA ASP A 10 -32.68 41.39 25.43
C ASP A 10 -32.73 39.89 25.10
N ALA A 11 -33.45 39.47 24.05
CA ALA A 11 -33.72 38.06 23.75
C ALA A 11 -33.52 37.63 22.29
N ALA A 12 -33.08 38.52 21.40
CA ALA A 12 -32.79 38.12 20.02
C ALA A 12 -31.47 37.31 19.98
N PRO A 13 -31.47 36.04 19.52
CA PRO A 13 -30.23 35.33 19.32
C PRO A 13 -29.36 36.09 18.32
N LEU A 14 -28.07 36.21 18.63
CA LEU A 14 -27.08 36.83 17.74
C LEU A 14 -27.17 36.12 16.37
N GLN A 15 -27.59 36.86 15.34
CA GLN A 15 -27.59 36.37 13.96
C GLN A 15 -26.14 36.26 13.49
N LEU A 16 -25.53 35.10 13.72
CA LEU A 16 -24.17 34.82 13.29
C LEU A 16 -24.19 34.28 11.87
N LYS A 17 -23.57 35.03 10.94
CA LYS A 17 -23.33 34.54 9.59
C LYS A 17 -22.15 33.57 9.61
N VAL A 18 -22.44 32.28 9.66
CA VAL A 18 -21.41 31.24 9.55
C VAL A 18 -21.10 31.00 8.07
N ARG A 19 -19.82 31.07 7.70
CA ARG A 19 -19.37 30.65 6.38
C ARG A 19 -19.30 29.13 6.34
N VAL A 20 -20.17 28.50 5.55
CA VAL A 20 -20.13 27.06 5.30
C VAL A 20 -19.30 26.82 4.04
N GLY A 21 -18.20 26.09 4.17
CA GLY A 21 -17.33 25.70 3.07
C GLY A 21 -17.68 24.33 2.50
N ARG A 22 -16.94 23.92 1.47
CA ARG A 22 -17.20 22.65 0.78
C ARG A 22 -16.95 21.44 1.67
N LYS A 23 -15.98 21.52 2.59
CA LYS A 23 -15.66 20.46 3.55
C LYS A 23 -16.81 20.23 4.53
N GLU A 24 -17.41 21.30 5.02
CA GLU A 24 -18.56 21.27 5.92
C GLU A 24 -19.80 20.69 5.21
N LEU A 25 -20.01 21.05 3.93
CA LEU A 25 -21.07 20.46 3.11
C LEU A 25 -20.86 18.96 2.86
N SER A 26 -19.62 18.52 2.65
CA SER A 26 -19.26 17.11 2.49
C SER A 26 -19.51 16.27 3.74
N HIS A 27 -19.69 16.89 4.91
CA HIS A 27 -20.05 16.21 6.16
C HIS A 27 -21.51 16.47 6.59
N GLY A 28 -22.28 17.21 5.79
CA GLY A 28 -23.68 17.54 6.09
C GLY A 28 -24.68 16.47 5.68
N VAL A 29 -25.95 16.86 5.51
CA VAL A 29 -27.07 15.96 5.17
C VAL A 29 -26.83 15.16 3.89
N CYS A 30 -26.07 15.71 2.94
CA CYS A 30 -25.72 15.06 1.67
C CYS A 30 -24.35 14.36 1.70
N ALA A 31 -23.77 14.12 2.88
CA ALA A 31 -22.42 13.57 3.02
C ALA A 31 -22.20 12.28 2.22
N GLU A 32 -23.16 11.36 2.26
CA GLU A 32 -23.06 10.07 1.56
C GLU A 32 -23.02 10.24 0.03
N ARG A 33 -23.81 11.16 -0.51
CA ARG A 33 -23.80 11.46 -1.94
C ARG A 33 -22.46 12.06 -2.35
N TYR A 34 -21.95 13.05 -1.59
CA TYR A 34 -20.69 13.70 -1.91
C TYR A 34 -19.48 12.77 -1.74
N SER A 35 -19.48 11.91 -0.72
CA SER A 35 -18.40 10.93 -0.53
C SER A 35 -18.34 9.95 -1.69
N ARG A 36 -19.49 9.49 -2.19
CA ARG A 36 -19.59 8.62 -3.36
C ARG A 36 -19.08 9.31 -4.64
N GLU A 37 -19.51 10.55 -4.88
CA GLU A 37 -19.04 11.35 -6.03
C GLU A 37 -17.52 11.59 -5.97
N ILE A 38 -16.97 11.90 -4.80
CA ILE A 38 -15.52 12.07 -4.60
C ILE A 38 -14.78 10.75 -4.83
N PHE A 39 -15.28 9.65 -4.27
CA PHE A 39 -14.67 8.34 -4.43
C PHE A 39 -14.58 7.93 -5.90
N GLU A 40 -15.69 8.01 -6.64
CA GLU A 40 -15.70 7.66 -8.06
C GLU A 40 -14.79 8.57 -8.88
N LYS A 41 -14.78 9.88 -8.61
CA LYS A 41 -13.87 10.82 -9.29
C LYS A 41 -12.40 10.50 -9.01
N THR A 42 -12.04 10.24 -7.75
CA THR A 42 -10.66 9.89 -7.37
C THR A 42 -10.25 8.57 -8.00
N LYS A 43 -11.13 7.56 -7.98
CA LYS A 43 -10.93 6.28 -8.65
C LYS A 43 -10.65 6.46 -10.14
N GLN A 44 -11.49 7.21 -10.85
CA GLN A 44 -11.27 7.52 -12.26
C GLN A 44 -9.93 8.21 -12.49
N LEU A 45 -9.57 9.20 -11.67
CA LEU A 45 -8.30 9.91 -11.79
C LEU A 45 -7.10 8.99 -11.62
N LEU A 46 -7.15 8.06 -10.66
CA LEU A 46 -6.10 7.06 -10.45
C LEU A 46 -5.97 6.11 -11.65
N PHE A 47 -7.09 5.61 -12.19
CA PHE A 47 -7.06 4.74 -13.37
C PHE A 47 -6.60 5.48 -14.63
N HIS A 48 -7.06 6.71 -14.86
CA HIS A 48 -6.59 7.53 -15.98
C HIS A 48 -5.10 7.86 -15.86
N GLY A 49 -4.61 8.18 -14.66
CA GLY A 49 -3.18 8.41 -14.41
C GLY A 49 -2.35 7.15 -14.69
N ALA A 50 -2.78 6.00 -14.18
CA ALA A 50 -2.13 4.73 -14.45
C ALA A 50 -2.13 4.37 -15.95
N GLN A 51 -3.25 4.62 -16.64
CA GLN A 51 -3.37 4.41 -18.09
C GLN A 51 -2.48 5.37 -18.88
N ALA A 52 -2.43 6.65 -18.52
CA ALA A 52 -1.55 7.63 -19.15
C ALA A 52 -0.09 7.19 -19.02
N CYS A 53 0.37 6.79 -17.83
CA CYS A 53 1.72 6.26 -17.63
C CYS A 53 1.99 4.99 -18.44
N ARG A 54 0.98 4.17 -18.73
CA ARG A 54 1.11 2.92 -19.51
C ARG A 54 1.11 3.17 -21.03
N ASN A 55 0.41 4.20 -21.49
CA ASN A 55 0.31 4.55 -22.92
C ASN A 55 1.54 5.32 -23.43
N TYR A 56 2.36 5.88 -22.54
CA TYR A 56 3.73 6.23 -22.87
C TYR A 56 4.58 4.95 -22.90
N VAL A 57 4.65 4.31 -24.08
CA VAL A 57 5.92 3.71 -24.47
C VAL A 57 6.96 4.81 -24.28
N TRP A 58 7.98 4.57 -23.47
CA TRP A 58 9.08 5.49 -23.23
C TRP A 58 9.88 5.67 -24.53
N GLY A 59 9.31 6.43 -25.46
CA GLY A 59 9.83 6.76 -26.77
C GLY A 59 9.77 8.28 -26.90
N GLU A 60 10.95 8.88 -26.75
CA GLU A 60 11.36 10.12 -27.40
C GLU A 60 10.46 11.37 -27.22
N GLY A 61 10.91 12.26 -26.32
CA GLY A 61 10.65 13.71 -26.40
C GLY A 61 9.28 14.19 -25.91
N CYS A 62 9.12 14.39 -24.61
CA CYS A 62 8.06 15.26 -24.09
C CYS A 62 8.61 16.67 -23.86
N ALA A 63 8.06 17.63 -24.61
CA ALA A 63 8.34 19.06 -24.47
C ALA A 63 8.06 19.55 -23.04
N LEU A 64 9.07 20.20 -22.50
CA LEU A 64 9.18 20.72 -21.14
C LEU A 64 8.33 21.99 -21.02
N VAL A 65 7.22 21.94 -20.26
CA VAL A 65 6.63 23.16 -19.69
C VAL A 65 7.42 23.48 -18.43
N HIS A 66 8.12 24.62 -18.47
CA HIS A 66 9.07 25.12 -17.48
C HIS A 66 8.63 24.98 -16.00
N LEU A 67 9.43 24.28 -15.20
CA LEU A 67 9.65 24.52 -13.76
C LEU A 67 11.07 24.03 -13.39
N PRO A 68 11.74 24.60 -12.36
CA PRO A 68 13.20 24.71 -12.28
C PRO A 68 13.92 23.38 -12.01
N GLU A 69 15.14 23.30 -12.52
CA GLU A 69 16.02 22.13 -12.56
C GLU A 69 16.06 21.34 -11.24
N SER A 70 15.57 20.10 -11.33
CA SER A 70 15.86 19.04 -10.37
C SER A 70 17.02 18.19 -10.93
N PRO A 71 17.94 17.68 -10.09
CA PRO A 71 19.17 17.03 -10.55
C PRO A 71 18.85 15.80 -11.41
N LYS A 72 19.53 15.69 -12.55
CA LYS A 72 19.39 14.59 -13.52
C LYS A 72 19.46 13.22 -12.83
N PRO A 73 18.43 12.36 -12.96
CA PRO A 73 18.56 10.95 -12.62
C PRO A 73 19.39 10.25 -13.70
N GLY A 74 20.36 9.45 -13.26
CA GLY A 74 21.18 8.60 -14.13
C GLY A 74 20.38 7.50 -14.83
N PRO A 75 21.04 6.74 -15.73
CA PRO A 75 20.36 5.93 -16.73
C PRO A 75 19.85 4.59 -16.19
N THR A 76 18.66 4.24 -16.68
CA THR A 76 18.16 2.88 -16.97
C THR A 76 17.47 2.11 -15.83
N GLY A 77 16.17 1.84 -16.04
CA GLY A 77 15.43 0.75 -15.41
C GLY A 77 13.94 1.04 -15.27
N VAL A 78 13.10 0.14 -15.78
CA VAL A 78 11.68 0.00 -15.38
C VAL A 78 11.62 0.05 -13.85
N PRO A 79 10.66 0.72 -13.19
CA PRO A 79 10.58 0.71 -11.73
C PRO A 79 10.49 -0.73 -11.23
N ARG A 80 11.64 -1.27 -10.80
CA ARG A 80 11.73 -2.64 -10.31
C ARG A 80 10.92 -2.65 -9.03
N ALA A 81 9.84 -3.42 -9.02
CA ALA A 81 9.06 -3.61 -7.80
C ALA A 81 10.03 -3.98 -6.68
N VAL A 82 9.99 -3.19 -5.61
CA VAL A 82 10.86 -3.43 -4.46
C VAL A 82 10.48 -4.78 -3.87
N ARG A 83 11.46 -5.52 -3.36
CA ARG A 83 11.26 -6.81 -2.70
C ARG A 83 10.09 -6.71 -1.69
N GLY A 84 9.05 -7.52 -1.86
CA GLY A 84 7.83 -7.50 -1.03
C GLY A 84 6.74 -6.49 -1.44
N GLN A 85 6.92 -5.72 -2.51
CA GLN A 85 5.90 -4.81 -3.04
C GLN A 85 4.79 -5.57 -3.78
N MET A 86 3.53 -5.24 -3.48
CA MET A 86 2.36 -5.74 -4.21
C MET A 86 2.07 -4.88 -5.43
N LEU A 87 1.65 -5.51 -6.52
CA LEU A 87 1.25 -4.89 -7.79
C LEU A 87 -0.27 -5.01 -7.95
N ILE A 88 -0.90 -4.00 -8.56
CA ILE A 88 -2.33 -4.09 -8.93
C ILE A 88 -2.42 -4.85 -10.25
N GLY A 89 -3.08 -6.00 -10.22
CA GLY A 89 -3.37 -6.84 -11.38
C GLY A 89 -4.37 -6.18 -12.33
N PRO A 90 -4.47 -6.68 -13.58
CA PRO A 90 -5.43 -6.18 -14.56
C PRO A 90 -6.90 -6.36 -14.14
N ASP A 91 -7.17 -7.24 -13.18
CA ASP A 91 -8.45 -7.49 -12.54
C ASP A 91 -8.70 -6.64 -11.28
N GLY A 92 -7.77 -5.72 -10.96
CA GLY A 92 -7.83 -4.88 -9.77
C GLY A 92 -7.41 -5.58 -8.47
N ARG A 93 -6.99 -6.85 -8.52
CA ARG A 93 -6.52 -7.60 -7.34
C ARG A 93 -5.05 -7.30 -7.08
N LEU A 94 -4.63 -7.36 -5.81
CA LEU A 94 -3.22 -7.23 -5.46
C LEU A 94 -2.48 -8.55 -5.74
N ILE A 95 -1.56 -8.52 -6.70
CA ILE A 95 -0.69 -9.62 -7.10
C ILE A 95 0.70 -9.36 -6.51
N ARG A 96 1.38 -10.40 -6.04
CA ARG A 96 2.77 -10.23 -5.60
C ARG A 96 3.69 -10.12 -6.80
N SER A 97 4.58 -9.12 -6.77
CA SER A 97 5.68 -9.11 -7.71
C SER A 97 6.58 -10.30 -7.40
N ARG A 98 6.66 -11.27 -8.31
CA ARG A 98 7.72 -12.27 -8.22
C ARG A 98 9.00 -11.52 -8.52
N ALA A 99 9.76 -11.16 -7.49
CA ALA A 99 11.09 -10.60 -7.67
C ALA A 99 11.83 -11.53 -8.63
N GLN A 100 12.03 -11.08 -9.88
CA GLN A 100 12.89 -11.81 -10.79
C GLN A 100 14.23 -11.89 -10.08
N ALA A 101 14.67 -13.13 -9.85
CA ALA A 101 16.02 -13.41 -9.43
C ALA A 101 16.90 -12.57 -10.36
N PRO A 102 17.75 -11.68 -9.84
CA PRO A 102 18.80 -11.17 -10.70
C PRO A 102 19.54 -12.41 -11.18
N GLU A 103 19.54 -12.65 -12.49
CA GLU A 103 20.61 -13.39 -13.16
C GLU A 103 21.88 -12.60 -12.84
N ALA A 104 22.42 -12.86 -11.64
CA ALA A 104 23.66 -12.30 -11.14
C ALA A 104 24.60 -13.49 -11.11
N ASP A 105 25.62 -13.36 -11.94
CA ASP A 105 26.71 -14.29 -12.11
C ASP A 105 27.15 -14.91 -10.78
N LEU A 106 27.38 -16.22 -10.86
CA LEU A 106 27.99 -17.05 -9.83
C LEU A 106 29.42 -16.55 -9.55
N SER A 107 29.58 -15.49 -8.76
CA SER A 107 30.88 -15.15 -8.17
C SER A 107 30.70 -14.23 -6.96
N GLY A 108 30.83 -14.81 -5.76
CA GLY A 108 30.85 -14.08 -4.49
C GLY A 108 29.54 -14.13 -3.69
N ALA A 109 29.17 -15.32 -3.19
CA ALA A 109 28.08 -15.46 -2.23
C ALA A 109 28.42 -14.75 -0.92
N THR A 110 28.07 -13.46 -0.83
CA THR A 110 28.12 -12.73 0.43
C THR A 110 27.03 -13.30 1.33
N ALA A 111 27.40 -13.80 2.51
CA ALA A 111 26.45 -14.39 3.43
C ALA A 111 25.33 -13.39 3.77
N ILE A 112 24.07 -13.76 3.51
CA ILE A 112 22.91 -12.91 3.79
C ILE A 112 22.41 -13.26 5.20
N ALA A 113 22.11 -12.27 6.04
CA ALA A 113 21.57 -12.54 7.36
C ALA A 113 20.15 -13.15 7.29
N CYS A 114 19.91 -14.20 8.07
CA CYS A 114 18.60 -14.80 8.25
C CYS A 114 17.64 -13.77 8.88
N SER A 115 16.46 -13.60 8.29
CA SER A 115 15.45 -12.64 8.77
C SER A 115 14.84 -12.97 10.12
N SER A 116 15.01 -14.20 10.62
CA SER A 116 14.46 -14.62 11.91
C SER A 116 15.51 -14.66 13.02
N CYS A 117 16.70 -15.23 12.75
CA CYS A 117 17.75 -15.38 13.77
C CYS A 117 18.99 -14.52 13.54
N VAL A 118 19.04 -13.73 12.46
CA VAL A 118 20.14 -12.81 12.08
C VAL A 118 21.49 -13.51 11.80
N ARG A 119 21.58 -14.82 12.00
CA ARG A 119 22.76 -15.64 11.63
C ARG A 119 22.93 -15.67 10.11
N ALA A 120 24.18 -15.83 9.67
CA ALA A 120 24.52 -16.04 8.27
C ALA A 120 23.67 -17.16 7.65
N ALA A 121 23.09 -16.88 6.49
CA ALA A 121 22.37 -17.80 5.63
C ALA A 121 22.98 -17.76 4.22
N ASP A 122 22.85 -18.86 3.51
CA ASP A 122 23.32 -19.03 2.13
C ASP A 122 22.44 -18.29 1.10
N GLY A 123 21.35 -17.64 1.56
CA GLY A 123 20.40 -16.93 0.72
C GLY A 123 19.55 -17.83 -0.19
N LYS A 124 19.65 -19.17 -0.08
CA LYS A 124 18.95 -20.11 -0.98
C LYS A 124 17.46 -20.19 -0.68
N VAL A 125 17.08 -20.00 0.58
CA VAL A 125 15.69 -20.06 1.02
C VAL A 125 15.20 -18.67 1.43
N VAL A 126 14.06 -18.26 0.88
CA VAL A 126 13.43 -16.97 1.18
C VAL A 126 11.98 -17.16 1.63
N CYS A 127 11.50 -16.27 2.50
CA CYS A 127 10.09 -16.24 2.86
C CYS A 127 9.23 -15.85 1.65
N SER A 128 8.16 -16.59 1.36
CA SER A 128 7.23 -16.29 0.26
C SER A 128 6.45 -14.98 0.43
N GLN A 129 6.37 -14.45 1.66
CA GLN A 129 5.60 -13.24 2.00
C GLN A 129 6.47 -11.98 1.98
N CYS A 130 7.56 -11.95 2.74
CA CYS A 130 8.44 -10.78 2.85
C CYS A 130 9.72 -10.88 2.03
N GLU A 131 9.93 -12.01 1.34
CA GLU A 131 11.07 -12.28 0.44
C GLU A 131 12.44 -12.16 1.10
N ARG A 132 12.52 -12.10 2.43
CA ARG A 132 13.79 -12.07 3.17
C ARG A 132 14.38 -13.49 3.31
N ALA A 133 15.71 -13.58 3.35
CA ALA A 133 16.43 -14.85 3.48
C ALA A 133 16.16 -15.54 4.81
N LEU A 134 16.23 -16.87 4.81
CA LEU A 134 16.08 -17.74 5.97
C LEU A 134 17.21 -18.77 6.00
N CYS A 135 17.74 -19.05 7.18
CA CYS A 135 18.56 -20.25 7.38
C CYS A 135 17.65 -21.48 7.54
N GLY A 136 18.18 -22.68 7.29
CA GLY A 136 17.40 -23.92 7.34
C GLY A 136 16.63 -24.14 8.65
N GLN A 137 17.16 -23.66 9.79
CA GLN A 137 16.49 -23.80 11.09
C GLN A 137 15.31 -22.84 11.30
N CYS A 138 15.24 -21.75 10.52
CA CYS A 138 14.18 -20.76 10.63
C CYS A 138 13.13 -20.88 9.52
N VAL A 139 13.28 -21.86 8.64
CA VAL A 139 12.29 -22.17 7.60
C VAL A 139 11.07 -22.81 8.26
N ARG A 140 9.90 -22.23 8.03
CA ARG A 140 8.61 -22.86 8.35
C ARG A 140 7.88 -23.11 7.05
N THR A 141 7.23 -24.27 6.93
CA THR A 141 6.40 -24.60 5.78
C THR A 141 4.94 -24.45 6.16
N CYS A 142 4.19 -23.63 5.42
CA CYS A 142 2.77 -23.48 5.64
C CYS A 142 2.05 -24.82 5.43
N TRP A 143 1.27 -25.27 6.42
CA TRP A 143 0.48 -26.50 6.33
C TRP A 143 -0.57 -26.44 5.21
N GLY A 144 -1.22 -25.28 5.04
CA GLY A 144 -2.30 -25.12 4.05
C GLY A 144 -1.82 -25.04 2.60
N CYS A 145 -0.73 -24.31 2.32
CA CYS A 145 -0.29 -24.04 0.95
C CYS A 145 1.15 -24.47 0.62
N GLY A 146 1.86 -25.07 1.58
CA GLY A 146 3.26 -25.49 1.39
C GLY A 146 4.28 -24.35 1.25
N ALA A 147 3.85 -23.09 1.30
CA ALA A 147 4.74 -21.96 1.10
C ALA A 147 5.68 -21.75 2.31
N VAL A 148 6.92 -21.35 2.05
CA VAL A 148 7.91 -21.03 3.09
C VAL A 148 7.58 -19.71 3.78
N ALA A 149 7.48 -19.70 5.10
CA ALA A 149 7.26 -18.53 5.92
C ALA A 149 8.41 -18.31 6.91
N CYS A 150 8.78 -17.04 7.14
CA CYS A 150 9.63 -16.67 8.28
C CYS A 150 8.80 -16.61 9.57
N ALA A 151 9.45 -16.49 10.72
CA ALA A 151 8.78 -16.38 12.01
C ALA A 151 7.81 -15.17 12.11
N LEU A 152 8.04 -14.11 11.34
CA LEU A 152 7.15 -12.92 11.32
C LEU A 152 5.98 -13.05 10.35
N CYS A 153 6.10 -13.90 9.34
CA CYS A 153 5.10 -14.07 8.28
C CYS A 153 4.35 -15.38 8.39
N GLY A 154 4.64 -16.18 9.42
CA GLY A 154 3.95 -17.41 9.76
C GLY A 154 3.43 -17.35 11.18
N LEU A 155 2.24 -17.89 11.39
CA LEU A 155 1.65 -18.16 12.69
C LEU A 155 1.87 -19.62 13.04
N VAL A 156 2.26 -19.91 14.27
CA VAL A 156 2.30 -21.29 14.79
C VAL A 156 1.02 -21.52 15.57
N ASP A 157 0.22 -22.46 15.09
CA ASP A 157 -0.92 -22.98 15.83
C ASP A 157 -0.47 -24.14 16.72
N CYS A 158 -0.60 -23.94 18.03
CA CYS A 158 -0.29 -24.92 19.07
C CYS A 158 -1.56 -25.50 19.72
N SER A 159 -2.74 -25.26 19.15
CA SER A 159 -4.02 -25.73 19.71
C SER A 159 -4.24 -27.24 19.56
N GLY A 160 -3.55 -27.89 18.62
CA GLY A 160 -3.65 -29.32 18.36
C GLY A 160 -2.56 -30.17 19.01
N VAL A 161 -2.64 -31.49 18.79
CA VAL A 161 -1.63 -32.48 19.21
C VAL A 161 -0.26 -32.26 18.53
N TRP A 162 -0.23 -31.52 17.42
CA TRP A 162 0.97 -31.21 16.64
C TRP A 162 1.03 -29.71 16.36
N GLU A 163 2.21 -29.12 16.48
CA GLU A 163 2.45 -27.73 16.05
C GLU A 163 2.31 -27.61 14.53
N LYS A 164 1.43 -26.72 14.08
CA LYS A 164 1.25 -26.41 12.64
C LYS A 164 1.65 -24.98 12.38
N ALA A 165 2.38 -24.75 11.29
CA ALA A 165 2.69 -23.40 10.82
C ALA A 165 1.74 -23.01 9.68
N LEU A 166 1.16 -21.82 9.74
CA LEU A 166 0.34 -21.24 8.66
C LEU A 166 0.97 -19.93 8.21
N CYS A 167 1.03 -19.67 6.90
CA CYS A 167 1.37 -18.33 6.43
C CYS A 167 0.23 -17.35 6.76
N THR A 168 0.53 -16.05 6.83
CA THR A 168 -0.49 -15.02 7.11
C THR A 168 -1.72 -15.12 6.19
N SER A 169 -1.55 -15.58 4.96
CA SER A 169 -2.68 -15.75 4.03
C SER A 169 -3.57 -16.93 4.42
N CYS A 170 -3.01 -18.09 4.76
CA CYS A 170 -3.79 -19.26 5.15
C CYS A 170 -4.41 -19.10 6.54
N ALA A 171 -3.71 -18.43 7.47
CA ALA A 171 -4.23 -18.17 8.81
C ALA A 171 -5.52 -17.32 8.78
N MET A 172 -5.68 -16.42 7.80
CA MET A 172 -6.89 -15.62 7.66
C MET A 172 -8.14 -16.42 7.24
N PHE A 173 -7.99 -17.65 6.74
CA PHE A 173 -9.10 -18.50 6.30
C PHE A 173 -9.44 -19.62 7.30
N GLU A 174 -8.64 -19.79 8.36
CA GLU A 174 -8.91 -20.76 9.44
C GLU A 174 -9.52 -20.10 10.69
N ALA A 175 -9.78 -18.79 10.66
CA ALA A 175 -10.41 -18.01 11.72
C ALA A 175 -11.95 -18.05 11.68
#